data_AF-A0A9X5XE54-F1
#
_entry.id   AF-A0A9X5XE54-F1
#
_cell.length_a   1.000
_cell.length_b   1.000
_cell.length_c   1.000
_cell.angle_alpha   90.00
_cell.angle_beta   90.00
_cell.angle_gamma   90.00
#
_symmetry.space_group_name_H-M   'P 1'
#
loop_
_entity.id
_entity.type
_entity.pdbx_description
1 polymer ?
#
loop_
_entity_poly.entity_id
_entity_poly.type
_entity_poly.pdbx_seq_one_letter_code
_entity_poly.pdbx_strand_id
1 'polypeptide(L)'
;AIRATLAPAREEATATVRRGQDEGVFADHVPAPVLALTLEALMLALAAENAASTWADPAGEVAATALLVAAGVAPQVAALRVREVLDESEGHERRSDVRRFAASARSH
;
A
#
# COMPACT_ATOMS: atom_id res chain seq x y z
N ALA A 1 -18.95 8.46 13.29
CA ALA A 1 -18.78 8.81 11.87
C ALA A 1 -17.50 8.15 11.36
N ILE A 2 -17.51 7.53 10.18
CA ILE A 2 -16.36 6.79 9.58
C ILE A 2 -15.04 7.57 9.67
N ARG A 3 -15.08 8.90 9.57
CA ARG A 3 -13.90 9.79 9.72
C ARG A 3 -13.17 9.69 11.06
N ALA A 4 -13.90 9.47 12.16
CA ALA A 4 -13.32 9.32 13.50
C ALA A 4 -12.68 7.94 13.68
N THR A 5 -13.27 6.90 13.08
CA THR A 5 -12.71 5.54 13.05
C THR A 5 -11.38 5.51 12.30
N LEU A 6 -11.24 6.30 11.22
CA LEU A 6 -10.03 6.38 10.42
C LEU A 6 -8.99 7.36 10.97
N ALA A 7 -9.26 8.06 12.07
CA ALA A 7 -8.33 9.07 12.58
C ALA A 7 -6.92 8.50 12.91
N PRO A 8 -6.77 7.35 13.59
CA PRO A 8 -5.44 6.79 13.86
C PRO A 8 -4.70 6.39 12.56
N ALA A 9 -5.40 5.78 11.61
CA ALA A 9 -4.82 5.42 10.31
C ALA A 9 -4.37 6.66 9.52
N ARG A 10 -5.10 7.76 9.63
CA ARG A 10 -4.77 9.02 8.97
C ARG A 10 -3.56 9.71 9.60
N GLU A 11 -3.41 9.63 10.92
CA GLU A 11 -2.24 10.14 11.62
C GLU A 11 -0.97 9.39 11.19
N GLU A 12 -1.04 8.06 11.12
CA GLU A 12 0.05 7.21 10.61
C GLU A 12 0.37 7.48 9.13
N ALA A 13 -0.65 7.60 8.29
CA ALA A 13 -0.48 7.97 6.88
C ALA A 13 0.18 9.34 6.74
N THR A 14 -0.24 10.32 7.56
CA THR A 14 0.37 11.66 7.58
C THR A 14 1.84 11.60 8.00
N ALA A 15 2.17 10.82 9.02
CA ALA A 15 3.55 10.64 9.47
C ALA A 15 4.43 9.98 8.40
N THR A 16 3.88 8.97 7.70
CA THR A 16 4.54 8.27 6.59
C THR A 16 4.79 9.21 5.41
N VAL A 17 3.77 9.99 5.02
CA VAL A 17 3.90 10.97 3.93
C VAL A 17 4.92 12.04 4.29
N ARG A 18 4.89 12.56 5.52
CA ARG A 18 5.87 13.55 5.98
C ARG A 18 7.30 13.02 5.87
N ARG A 19 7.55 11.79 6.35
CA ARG A 19 8.87 11.17 6.22
C ARG A 19 9.31 11.07 4.76
N GLY A 20 8.43 10.60 3.88
CA GLY A 20 8.75 10.49 2.45
C GLY A 20 8.97 11.84 1.77
N GLN A 21 8.33 12.91 2.23
CA GLN A 21 8.61 14.29 1.78
C GLN A 21 9.98 14.77 2.29
N ASP A 22 10.29 14.55 3.57
CA ASP A 22 11.59 14.91 4.16
C ASP A 22 12.76 14.17 3.47
N GLU A 23 12.52 12.95 3.00
CA GLU A 23 13.47 12.12 2.24
C GLU A 23 13.51 12.43 0.74
N GLY A 24 12.63 13.32 0.24
CA GLY A 24 12.54 13.69 -1.18
C GLY A 24 11.94 12.61 -2.09
N VAL A 25 11.28 11.59 -1.52
CA VAL A 25 10.63 10.50 -2.24
C VAL A 25 9.21 10.87 -2.67
N PHE A 26 8.49 11.63 -1.86
CA PHE A 26 7.13 12.08 -2.15
C PHE A 26 7.09 13.57 -2.50
N ALA A 27 6.04 13.95 -3.24
CA ALA A 27 5.82 15.34 -3.64
C ALA A 27 5.64 16.24 -2.40
N ASP A 28 6.41 17.32 -2.33
CA ASP A 28 6.48 18.25 -1.20
C ASP A 28 5.74 19.58 -1.44
N HIS A 29 5.25 19.81 -2.66
CA HIS A 29 4.45 21.00 -3.02
C HIS A 29 3.10 21.11 -2.29
N VAL A 30 2.66 20.05 -1.61
CA VAL A 30 1.43 20.02 -0.80
C VAL A 30 1.78 19.56 0.63
N PRO A 31 1.22 20.17 1.68
CA PRO A 31 1.46 19.73 3.05
C PRO A 31 1.08 18.25 3.27
N ALA A 32 1.92 17.49 4.00
CA ALA A 32 1.71 16.08 4.29
C ALA A 32 0.28 15.68 4.73
N PRO A 33 -0.41 16.42 5.63
CA PRO A 33 -1.77 16.04 6.03
C PRO A 33 -2.79 16.14 4.90
N VAL A 34 -2.61 17.10 3.99
CA VAL A 34 -3.48 17.31 2.83
C VAL A 34 -3.22 16.22 1.80
N LEU A 35 -1.96 15.90 1.54
CA LEU A 35 -1.60 14.81 0.63
C LEU A 35 -2.11 13.46 1.15
N ALA A 36 -1.95 13.16 2.44
CA ALA A 36 -2.46 11.93 3.05
C ALA A 36 -4.00 11.78 2.91
N LEU A 37 -4.76 12.86 3.07
CA LEU A 37 -6.20 12.87 2.85
C LEU A 37 -6.59 12.60 1.39
N THR A 38 -5.85 13.19 0.46
CA THR A 38 -6.06 12.96 -0.98
C THR A 38 -5.78 11.51 -1.35
N LEU A 39 -4.70 10.93 -0.84
CA LEU A 39 -4.34 9.53 -1.04
C LEU A 39 -5.38 8.58 -0.40
N GLU A 40 -5.90 8.91 0.78
CA GLU A 40 -6.99 8.16 1.43
C GLU A 40 -8.24 8.13 0.53
N ALA A 41 -8.65 9.29 -0.01
CA ALA A 41 -9.80 9.39 -0.90
C ALA A 41 -9.61 8.61 -2.21
N LEU A 42 -8.41 8.70 -2.80
CA LEU A 42 -8.06 7.94 -4.00
C LEU A 42 -8.13 6.43 -3.73
N MET A 43 -7.52 5.96 -2.64
CA MET A 43 -7.52 4.54 -2.29
C MET A 43 -8.93 3.99 -2.07
N LEU A 44 -9.81 4.75 -1.41
CA LEU A 44 -11.21 4.36 -1.23
C LEU A 44 -11.97 4.27 -2.57
N ALA A 45 -11.71 5.18 -3.51
CA ALA A 45 -12.30 5.13 -4.84
C ALA A 45 -11.79 3.91 -5.62
N LEU A 46 -10.48 3.63 -5.60
CA LEU A 46 -9.88 2.45 -6.23
C LEU A 46 -10.45 1.14 -5.66
N ALA A 47 -10.60 1.07 -4.34
CA ALA A 47 -11.19 -0.09 -3.67
C ALA A 47 -12.67 -0.29 -4.05
N ALA A 48 -13.44 0.80 -4.17
CA ALA A 48 -14.84 0.74 -4.57
C ALA A 48 -15.02 0.23 -6.01
N GLU A 49 -14.19 0.70 -6.95
CA GLU A 49 -14.23 0.25 -8.34
C GLU A 49 -13.73 -1.20 -8.50
N ASN A 50 -12.71 -1.61 -7.75
CA ASN A 50 -12.26 -3.00 -7.74
C ASN A 50 -13.37 -3.94 -7.26
N ALA A 51 -14.09 -3.55 -6.20
CA ALA A 51 -15.25 -4.30 -5.71
C ALA A 51 -16.42 -4.31 -6.73
N ALA A 52 -16.58 -3.26 -7.53
CA ALA A 52 -17.60 -3.16 -8.57
C ALA A 52 -17.28 -3.97 -9.85
N SER A 53 -16.11 -4.61 -9.93
CA SER A 53 -15.65 -5.43 -11.07
C SER A 53 -15.52 -4.69 -12.40
N THR A 54 -15.63 -3.36 -12.41
CA THR A 54 -15.34 -2.47 -13.55
C THR A 54 -13.85 -2.40 -13.85
N TRP A 55 -13.02 -2.67 -12.84
CA TRP A 55 -11.57 -2.67 -12.92
C TRP A 55 -11.01 -3.78 -12.03
N ALA A 56 -10.57 -4.89 -12.62
CA ALA A 56 -10.09 -6.05 -11.88
C ALA A 56 -8.59 -5.90 -11.56
N ASP A 57 -8.29 -5.61 -10.29
CA ASP A 57 -6.92 -5.62 -9.74
C ASP A 57 -6.87 -6.53 -8.50
N PRO A 58 -6.88 -7.86 -8.68
CA PRO A 58 -7.01 -8.81 -7.57
C PRO A 58 -5.79 -8.81 -6.64
N ALA A 59 -4.61 -8.48 -7.15
CA ALA A 59 -3.38 -8.37 -6.37
C ALA A 59 -3.19 -6.96 -5.76
N GLY A 60 -3.97 -5.97 -6.20
CA GLY A 60 -3.82 -4.57 -5.78
C GLY A 60 -2.56 -3.89 -6.33
N GLU A 61 -1.85 -4.52 -7.28
CA GLU A 61 -0.58 -4.02 -7.83
C GLU A 61 -0.79 -2.69 -8.56
N VAL A 62 -1.85 -2.62 -9.36
CA VAL A 62 -2.15 -1.43 -10.17
C VAL A 62 -2.64 -0.29 -9.28
N ALA A 63 -3.46 -0.59 -8.27
CA ALA A 63 -3.92 0.37 -7.27
C ALA A 63 -2.77 0.93 -6.43
N ALA A 64 -1.85 0.07 -5.97
CA ALA A 64 -0.67 0.50 -5.23
C ALA A 64 0.26 1.37 -6.10
N THR A 65 0.45 1.00 -7.37
CA THR A 65 1.25 1.79 -8.32
C THR A 65 0.63 3.17 -8.55
N ALA A 66 -0.68 3.23 -8.79
CA ALA A 66 -1.40 4.49 -8.98
C ALA A 66 -1.32 5.39 -7.74
N LEU A 67 -1.39 4.82 -6.53
CA LEU A 67 -1.26 5.55 -5.28
C LEU A 67 0.13 6.19 -5.13
N LEU A 68 1.20 5.45 -5.44
CA LEU A 68 2.57 5.97 -5.42
C LEU A 68 2.80 7.06 -6.46
N VAL A 69 2.25 6.89 -7.67
CA VAL A 69 2.30 7.94 -8.71
C VAL A 69 1.58 9.20 -8.25
N ALA A 70 0.41 9.07 -7.63
CA ALA A 70 -0.32 10.20 -7.05
C ALA A 70 0.44 10.86 -5.89
N ALA A 71 1.26 10.10 -5.15
CA ALA A 71 2.16 10.62 -4.11
C ALA A 71 3.40 11.34 -4.68
N GLY A 72 3.61 11.33 -6.00
CA GLY A 72 4.71 12.01 -6.69
C GLY A 72 5.85 11.11 -7.14
N VAL A 73 5.75 9.79 -6.96
CA VAL A 73 6.78 8.85 -7.40
C VAL A 73 6.71 8.67 -8.91
N ALA A 74 7.86 8.67 -9.59
CA ALA A 74 7.91 8.41 -11.02
C ALA A 74 7.29 7.03 -11.37
N PRO A 75 6.46 6.90 -12.42
CA PRO A 75 5.69 5.68 -12.68
C PRO A 75 6.51 4.39 -12.75
N GLN A 76 7.70 4.44 -13.36
CA GLN A 76 8.59 3.27 -13.48
C GLN A 76 9.16 2.86 -12.11
N VAL A 77 9.49 3.84 -11.27
CA VAL A 77 9.97 3.60 -9.91
C VAL A 77 8.84 3.05 -9.04
N ALA A 78 7.64 3.61 -9.16
CA ALA A 78 6.46 3.13 -8.44
C ALA A 78 6.17 1.66 -8.75
N ALA A 79 6.10 1.30 -10.04
CA ALA A 79 5.84 -0.08 -10.45
C ALA A 79 6.93 -1.06 -9.95
N LEU A 80 8.20 -0.65 -9.99
CA LEU A 80 9.29 -1.47 -9.48
C LEU A 80 9.15 -1.72 -7.96
N ARG A 81 8.88 -0.67 -7.18
CA ARG A 81 8.74 -0.77 -5.72
C ARG A 81 7.57 -1.65 -5.31
N VAL A 82 6.43 -1.55 -6.01
CA VAL A 82 5.28 -2.42 -5.73
C VAL A 82 5.64 -3.87 -5.98
N ARG A 83 6.32 -4.16 -7.09
CA ARG A 83 6.72 -5.54 -7.42
C ARG A 83 7.70 -6.12 -6.41
N GLU A 84 8.68 -5.34 -5.98
CA GLU A 84 9.62 -5.75 -4.92
C GLU A 84 8.87 -6.18 -3.64
N VAL A 85 7.87 -5.41 -3.21
CA VAL A 85 7.07 -5.73 -2.01
C VAL A 85 6.20 -6.97 -2.20
N LEU A 86 5.60 -7.15 -3.38
CA LEU A 86 4.80 -8.34 -3.69
C LEU A 86 5.68 -9.60 -3.68
N ASP A 87 6.83 -9.55 -4.33
CA ASP A 87 7.81 -10.66 -4.36
C ASP A 87 8.31 -11.03 -2.95
N GLU A 88 8.54 -10.03 -2.09
CA GLU A 88 8.91 -10.23 -0.68
C GLU A 88 7.79 -10.89 0.12
N SER A 89 6.54 -10.48 -0.12
CA SER A 89 5.36 -10.99 0.58
C SER A 89 5.10 -12.46 0.22
N GLU A 90 5.17 -12.81 -1.06
CA GLU A 90 5.08 -14.20 -1.53
C GLU A 90 6.22 -15.08 -0.97
N GLY A 91 7.44 -14.51 -0.90
CA GLY A 91 8.58 -15.18 -0.28
C GLY A 91 8.42 -15.44 1.21
N HIS A 92 7.71 -14.56 1.94
CA HIS A 92 7.40 -14.74 3.36
C HIS A 92 6.34 -15.83 3.56
N GLU A 93 5.28 -15.82 2.75
CA GLU A 93 4.19 -16.80 2.81
C GLU A 93 4.71 -18.23 2.57
N ARG A 94 5.47 -18.43 1.48
CA ARG A 94 6.08 -19.74 1.16
C ARG A 94 6.97 -20.27 2.28
N ARG A 95 7.69 -19.39 2.97
CA ARG A 95 8.57 -19.77 4.10
C ARG A 95 7.76 -20.17 5.33
N SER A 96 6.62 -19.51 5.56
CA SER A 96 5.71 -19.82 6.66
C SER A 96 5.05 -21.20 6.48
N ASP A 97 4.69 -21.55 5.25
CA ASP A 97 4.10 -22.85 4.90
C ASP A 97 5.09 -24.00 5.07
N VAL A 98 6.33 -23.84 4.62
CA VAL A 98 7.39 -24.84 4.83
C VAL A 98 7.63 -25.09 6.31
N ARG A 99 7.64 -24.04 7.14
CA ARG A 99 7.79 -24.17 8.60
C ARG A 99 6.61 -24.91 9.24
N ARG A 100 5.39 -24.61 8.79
CA ARG A 100 4.16 -25.29 9.25
C ARG A 100 4.19 -26.78 8.89
N PHE A 101 4.55 -27.12 7.65
CA PHE A 101 4.67 -28.51 7.20
C PHE A 101 5.73 -29.29 7.99
N ALA A 102 6.91 -28.70 8.19
CA ALA A 102 7.98 -29.32 8.97
C ALA A 102 7.61 -29.51 10.45
N ALA A 103 6.78 -28.65 11.03
CA ALA A 103 6.26 -28.82 12.39
C ALA A 103 5.22 -29.95 12.49
N SER A 104 4.36 -30.11 11.48
CA SER A 104 3.40 -31.21 11.40
C SER A 104 4.08 -32.58 11.27
N ALA A 105 5.17 -32.66 10.50
CA ALA A 105 5.91 -33.91 10.28
C ALA A 105 6.71 -34.41 11.49
N ARG A 106 6.98 -33.55 12.49
CA ARG A 106 7.67 -33.92 13.75
C ARG A 106 6.72 -34.37 14.86
N SER A 107 5.41 -34.26 14.64
CA SER A 107 4.37 -34.60 15.62
C SER A 107 3.74 -35.98 15.38
N HIS A 108 4.29 -36.74 14.42
CA HIS A 108 3.95 -38.12 14.08
C HIS A 108 5.19 -38.99 14.16
#